data_AF-A0A366MTP7-F1
#
_entry.id   AF-A0A366MTP7-F1
#
_cell.length_a   1.000
_cell.length_b   1.000
_cell.length_c   1.000
_cell.angle_alpha   90.00
_cell.angle_beta   90.00
_cell.angle_gamma   90.00
#
_symmetry.space_group_name_H-M   'P 1'
#
loop_
_entity.id
_entity.type
_entity.pdbx_description
1 polymer ?
#
loop_
_entity_poly.entity_id
_entity_poly.type
_entity_poly.pdbx_seq_one_letter_code
_entity_poly.pdbx_strand_id
1 'polypeptide(L)'
;MTKSKIVVINTGGTFNKIYNPLTGELEVSKESLALQEIIQYSYNIDFEVLNIISKDSLDMDDFDREKIVTTIKESKNDHFIVIHGTDTMHLSAKYVDEKVKDKTIIFTGAMLPMSINKVEATLNFAQAIGFLNSTIKNGVYVSMHGSVKNYKNLIKNRELGQFLNS
;
A
#
# COMPACT_ATOMS: atom_id res chain seq x y z
N MET A 1 -19.43 -20.04 1.03
CA MET A 1 -19.30 -18.62 1.42
C MET A 1 -18.28 -17.97 0.49
N THR A 2 -18.62 -16.86 -0.15
CA THR A 2 -17.70 -16.16 -1.07
C THR A 2 -16.85 -15.18 -0.28
N LYS A 3 -15.53 -15.39 -0.26
CA LYS A 3 -14.57 -14.43 0.30
C LYS A 3 -14.32 -13.31 -0.71
N SER A 4 -14.11 -12.09 -0.23
CA SER A 4 -13.60 -11.00 -1.07
C SER A 4 -12.17 -11.34 -1.47
N LYS A 5 -11.83 -11.18 -2.75
CA LYS A 5 -10.46 -11.37 -3.25
C LYS A 5 -9.74 -10.02 -3.29
N ILE A 6 -8.57 -9.95 -2.67
CA ILE A 6 -7.74 -8.73 -2.65
C ILE A 6 -6.32 -9.11 -3.02
N VAL A 7 -5.78 -8.45 -4.04
CA VAL A 7 -4.35 -8.58 -4.39
C VAL A 7 -3.56 -7.51 -3.64
N VAL A 8 -2.57 -7.91 -2.88
CA VAL A 8 -1.65 -7.01 -2.19
C VAL A 8 -0.35 -6.94 -2.98
N ILE A 9 -0.08 -5.79 -3.58
CA ILE A 9 1.18 -5.51 -4.26
C ILE A 9 2.10 -4.85 -3.24
N ASN A 10 3.10 -5.58 -2.78
CA ASN A 10 4.08 -5.08 -1.86
C ASN A 10 5.29 -4.52 -2.63
N THR A 11 5.54 -3.22 -2.42
CA THR A 11 6.67 -2.51 -3.06
C THR A 11 7.79 -2.13 -2.08
N GLY A 12 7.65 -2.48 -0.79
CA GLY A 12 8.60 -2.09 0.24
C GLY A 12 8.12 -0.89 1.05
N GLY A 13 8.93 0.17 1.04
CA GLY A 13 8.70 1.37 1.84
C GLY A 13 8.84 1.14 3.34
N THR A 14 8.52 2.20 4.10
CA THR A 14 8.60 2.21 5.57
C THR A 14 7.83 1.07 6.21
N PHE A 15 6.71 0.64 5.61
CA PHE A 15 5.88 -0.47 6.09
C PHE A 15 6.69 -1.75 6.39
N ASN A 16 7.70 -2.06 5.56
CA ASN A 16 8.54 -3.26 5.72
C ASN A 16 9.93 -2.98 6.30
N LYS A 17 10.22 -1.76 6.77
CA LYS A 17 11.55 -1.46 7.32
C LYS A 17 11.78 -2.24 8.62
N ILE A 18 12.94 -2.88 8.72
CA ILE A 18 13.43 -3.58 9.91
C ILE A 18 14.78 -3.01 10.32
N TYR A 19 15.06 -2.99 11.63
CA TYR A 19 16.37 -2.59 12.14
C TYR A 19 17.38 -3.72 11.90
N ASN A 20 18.46 -3.41 11.19
CA ASN A 20 19.58 -4.34 11.01
C ASN A 20 20.63 -4.05 12.10
N PRO A 21 20.82 -4.96 13.08
CA PRO A 21 21.77 -4.72 14.18
C PRO A 21 23.24 -4.79 13.75
N LEU A 22 23.53 -5.34 12.56
CA LEU A 22 24.90 -5.43 12.04
C LEU A 22 25.35 -4.13 11.40
N THR A 23 24.45 -3.45 10.67
CA THR A 23 24.72 -2.17 10.00
C THR A 23 24.31 -0.97 10.84
N GLY A 24 23.36 -1.14 11.77
CA GLY A 24 22.75 -0.07 12.53
C GLY A 24 21.69 0.73 11.75
N GLU A 25 21.32 0.28 10.55
CA GLU A 25 20.42 0.99 9.63
C GLU A 25 19.02 0.36 9.58
N LEU A 26 18.04 1.12 9.08
CA LEU A 26 16.70 0.62 8.77
C LEU A 26 16.64 0.21 7.29
N GLU A 27 16.48 -1.08 7.05
CA GLU A 27 16.47 -1.67 5.71
C GLU A 27 15.08 -2.19 5.35
N VAL A 28 14.69 -2.10 4.07
CA VAL A 28 13.42 -2.66 3.58
C VAL A 28 13.55 -4.18 3.50
N SER A 29 12.86 -4.89 4.39
CA SER A 29 12.86 -6.35 4.38
C SER A 29 12.18 -6.90 3.12
N LYS A 30 12.74 -7.97 2.57
CA LYS A 30 12.09 -8.80 1.54
C LYS A 30 11.01 -9.71 2.14
N GLU A 31 11.08 -9.93 3.46
CA GLU A 31 10.14 -10.76 4.19
C GLU A 31 8.95 -9.89 4.65
N SER A 32 7.77 -10.19 4.12
CA SER A 32 6.52 -9.47 4.44
C SER A 32 5.90 -9.92 5.77
N LEU A 33 6.71 -10.20 6.79
CA LEU A 33 6.27 -10.72 8.09
C LEU A 33 5.19 -9.84 8.73
N ALA A 34 5.38 -8.53 8.64
CA ALA A 34 4.44 -7.56 9.23
C ALA A 34 3.05 -7.59 8.56
N LEU A 35 3.00 -7.83 7.24
CA LEU A 35 1.76 -8.03 6.50
C LEU A 35 1.09 -9.37 6.87
N GLN A 36 1.89 -10.43 7.07
CA GLN A 36 1.36 -11.74 7.47
C GLN A 36 0.61 -11.68 8.81
N GLU A 37 1.09 -10.87 9.77
CA GLU A 37 0.41 -10.65 11.05
C GLU A 37 -1.02 -10.09 10.88
N ILE A 38 -1.28 -9.27 9.87
CA ILE A 38 -2.60 -8.68 9.61
C ILE A 38 -3.48 -9.67 8.83
N ILE A 39 -2.92 -10.30 7.80
CA ILE A 39 -3.67 -11.20 6.90
C ILE A 39 -4.21 -12.43 7.65
N GLN A 40 -3.46 -12.98 8.61
CA GLN A 40 -3.88 -14.19 9.34
C GLN A 40 -5.20 -14.01 10.14
N TYR A 41 -5.56 -12.78 10.50
CA TYR A 41 -6.81 -12.48 11.22
C TYR A 41 -7.95 -12.05 10.30
N SER A 42 -7.69 -11.90 9.01
CA SER A 42 -8.63 -11.35 8.04
C SER A 42 -9.41 -12.48 7.32
N TYR A 43 -10.08 -13.35 8.10
CA TYR A 43 -10.64 -14.63 7.63
C TYR A 43 -11.63 -14.55 6.45
N ASN A 44 -12.31 -13.41 6.28
CA ASN A 44 -13.30 -13.19 5.22
C ASN A 44 -12.69 -12.76 3.88
N ILE A 45 -11.38 -12.57 3.84
CA ILE A 45 -10.64 -12.13 2.66
C ILE A 45 -9.74 -13.28 2.19
N ASP A 46 -9.66 -13.43 0.86
CA ASP A 46 -8.71 -14.27 0.17
C ASP A 46 -7.62 -13.36 -0.42
N PHE A 47 -6.43 -13.39 0.17
CA PHE A 47 -5.33 -12.52 -0.21
C PHE A 47 -4.38 -13.23 -1.17
N GLU A 48 -4.06 -12.54 -2.26
CA GLU A 48 -2.91 -12.85 -3.10
C GLU A 48 -1.83 -11.79 -2.84
N VAL A 49 -0.68 -12.19 -2.28
CA VAL A 49 0.40 -11.24 -1.94
C VAL A 49 1.54 -11.36 -2.96
N LEU A 50 1.85 -10.26 -3.64
CA LEU A 50 2.88 -10.15 -4.65
C LEU A 50 3.99 -9.20 -4.19
N ASN A 51 5.18 -9.71 -3.90
CA ASN A 51 6.35 -8.91 -3.52
C ASN A 51 7.17 -8.60 -4.77
N ILE A 52 6.83 -7.53 -5.48
CA ILE A 52 7.41 -7.23 -6.80
C ILE A 52 8.56 -6.21 -6.74
N ILE A 53 8.59 -5.37 -5.70
CA ILE A 53 9.60 -4.33 -5.47
C ILE A 53 9.95 -4.34 -3.98
N SER A 54 11.20 -4.01 -3.64
CA SER A 54 11.67 -3.86 -2.25
C SER A 54 12.63 -2.67 -2.19
N LYS A 55 12.09 -1.46 -2.38
CA LYS A 55 12.85 -0.20 -2.42
C LYS A 55 12.29 0.82 -1.43
N ASP A 56 13.10 1.81 -1.08
CA ASP A 56 12.57 3.06 -0.53
C ASP A 56 11.81 3.81 -1.65
N SER A 57 10.73 4.49 -1.31
CA SER A 57 9.95 5.24 -2.31
C SER A 57 10.73 6.39 -2.94
N LEU A 58 11.77 6.92 -2.27
CA LEU A 58 12.65 7.93 -2.85
C LEU A 58 13.54 7.37 -3.97
N ASP A 59 13.80 6.07 -3.97
CA ASP A 59 14.60 5.36 -4.98
C ASP A 59 13.73 4.72 -6.08
N MET A 60 12.40 4.92 -6.03
CA MET A 60 11.47 4.37 -7.03
C MET A 60 11.39 5.24 -8.27
N ASP A 61 11.65 4.61 -9.41
CA ASP A 61 11.59 5.23 -10.74
C ASP A 61 10.31 4.84 -11.51
N ASP A 62 10.19 5.31 -12.75
CA ASP A 62 9.04 5.01 -13.60
C ASP A 62 9.01 3.54 -14.06
N PHE A 63 10.16 2.86 -14.12
CA PHE A 63 10.20 1.43 -14.43
C PHE A 63 9.58 0.60 -13.30
N ASP A 64 9.83 0.97 -12.05
CA ASP A 64 9.16 0.39 -10.89
C ASP A 64 7.66 0.67 -10.91
N ARG A 65 7.23 1.90 -11.26
CA ARG A 65 5.81 2.25 -11.37
C ARG A 65 5.11 1.47 -12.49
N GLU A 66 5.80 1.24 -13.61
CA GLU A 66 5.27 0.44 -14.71
C GLU A 66 5.07 -1.01 -14.28
N LYS A 67 5.98 -1.60 -13.49
CA LYS A 67 5.76 -2.96 -12.93
C LYS A 67 4.47 -3.06 -12.11
N ILE A 68 4.13 -2.04 -11.32
CA ILE A 68 2.86 -1.99 -10.58
C ILE A 68 1.69 -2.02 -11.57
N VAL A 69 1.74 -1.18 -12.61
CA VAL A 69 0.69 -1.09 -13.64
C VAL A 69 0.53 -2.42 -14.38
N THR A 70 1.62 -3.02 -14.85
CA THR A 70 1.61 -4.32 -15.53
C THR A 70 1.00 -5.40 -14.65
N THR A 71 1.43 -5.48 -13.38
CA THR A 71 0.90 -6.45 -12.40
C THR A 71 -0.61 -6.30 -12.22
N ILE A 72 -1.11 -5.06 -12.12
CA ILE A 72 -2.55 -4.78 -11.97
C ILE A 72 -3.32 -5.19 -13.24
N LYS A 73 -2.80 -4.84 -14.43
CA LYS A 73 -3.45 -5.12 -15.72
C LYS A 73 -3.52 -6.60 -16.06
N GLU A 74 -2.49 -7.37 -15.69
CA GLU A 74 -2.43 -8.81 -15.94
C GLU A 74 -3.30 -9.62 -14.98
N SER A 75 -3.67 -9.03 -13.84
CA SER A 75 -4.50 -9.70 -12.86
C SER A 75 -5.98 -9.72 -13.26
N LYS A 76 -6.61 -10.88 -13.04
CA LYS A 76 -8.06 -11.05 -13.22
C LYS A 76 -8.89 -10.47 -12.08
N ASN A 77 -8.25 -10.08 -10.97
CA ASN A 77 -8.92 -9.47 -9.83
C ASN A 77 -9.18 -7.98 -10.06
N ASP A 78 -10.13 -7.41 -9.32
CA ASP A 78 -10.54 -6.00 -9.46
C ASP A 78 -10.08 -5.12 -8.28
N HIS A 79 -9.69 -5.72 -7.16
CA HIS A 79 -9.38 -5.03 -5.92
C HIS A 79 -7.92 -5.20 -5.53
N PHE A 80 -7.23 -4.08 -5.37
CA PHE A 80 -5.80 -4.04 -5.09
C PHE A 80 -5.49 -3.16 -3.88
N ILE A 81 -4.57 -3.62 -3.04
CA ILE A 81 -3.89 -2.79 -2.05
C ILE A 81 -2.41 -2.72 -2.44
N VAL A 82 -1.88 -1.53 -2.66
CA VAL A 82 -0.46 -1.30 -2.95
C VAL A 82 0.21 -0.75 -1.70
N ILE A 83 1.07 -1.56 -1.06
CA ILE A 83 1.91 -1.12 0.05
C ILE A 83 3.09 -0.36 -0.55
N HIS A 84 3.25 0.91 -0.16
CA HIS A 84 4.20 1.83 -0.76
C HIS A 84 4.79 2.80 0.28
N GLY A 85 6.02 3.27 0.04
CA GLY A 85 6.62 4.34 0.85
C GLY A 85 5.90 5.68 0.65
N THR A 86 5.81 6.48 1.70
CA THR A 86 4.91 7.65 1.73
C THR A 86 5.42 8.85 0.92
N ASP A 87 6.72 8.92 0.63
CA ASP A 87 7.33 10.11 0.00
C ASP A 87 6.95 10.30 -1.46
N THR A 88 6.87 9.20 -2.24
CA THR A 88 6.51 9.26 -3.65
C THR A 88 5.22 8.50 -3.98
N MET A 89 4.42 8.17 -2.95
CA MET A 89 3.13 7.47 -3.10
C MET A 89 2.19 8.21 -4.08
N HIS A 90 2.07 9.53 -3.94
CA HIS A 90 1.24 10.37 -4.81
C HIS A 90 1.65 10.29 -6.29
N LEU A 91 2.95 10.16 -6.59
CA LEU A 91 3.45 9.98 -7.96
C LEU A 91 3.05 8.61 -8.53
N SER A 92 3.17 7.55 -7.72
CA SER A 92 2.74 6.19 -8.12
C SER A 92 1.24 6.14 -8.35
N ALA A 93 0.46 6.73 -7.44
CA ALA A 93 -0.99 6.76 -7.53
C ALA A 93 -1.45 7.47 -8.80
N LYS A 94 -0.83 8.62 -9.14
CA LYS A 94 -1.07 9.33 -10.40
C LYS A 94 -0.70 8.47 -11.62
N TYR A 95 0.50 7.87 -11.60
CA TYR A 95 0.99 7.05 -12.72
C TYR A 95 0.08 5.85 -13.01
N VAL A 96 -0.43 5.21 -11.97
CA VAL A 96 -1.39 4.11 -12.06
C VAL A 96 -2.76 4.60 -12.53
N ASP A 97 -3.27 5.71 -11.97
CA ASP A 97 -4.55 6.30 -12.38
C ASP A 97 -4.55 6.60 -13.88
N GLU A 98 -3.48 7.16 -14.44
CA GLU A 98 -3.38 7.46 -15.88
C GLU A 98 -3.50 6.21 -16.78
N LYS A 99 -3.18 5.02 -16.27
CA LYS A 99 -3.05 3.79 -17.08
C LYS A 99 -4.07 2.70 -16.77
N VAL A 100 -4.75 2.76 -15.61
CA VAL A 100 -5.73 1.76 -15.15
C VAL A 100 -7.00 2.46 -14.68
N LYS A 101 -8.15 2.13 -15.29
CA LYS A 101 -9.43 2.82 -15.07
C LYS A 101 -10.58 1.92 -14.63
N ASP A 102 -10.41 0.62 -14.80
CA ASP A 102 -11.40 -0.43 -14.63
C ASP A 102 -11.22 -1.24 -13.35
N LYS A 103 -10.32 -0.80 -12.46
CA LYS A 103 -9.97 -1.48 -11.20
C LYS A 103 -10.11 -0.53 -10.01
N THR A 104 -10.25 -1.07 -8.81
CA THR A 104 -10.17 -0.30 -7.56
C THR A 104 -8.85 -0.58 -6.85
N ILE A 105 -8.04 0.47 -6.70
CA ILE A 105 -6.66 0.38 -6.24
C ILE A 105 -6.47 1.32 -5.06
N ILE A 106 -6.01 0.80 -3.93
CA ILE A 106 -5.73 1.59 -2.73
C ILE A 106 -4.24 1.58 -2.45
N PHE A 107 -3.61 2.75 -2.48
CA PHE A 107 -2.27 2.92 -1.94
C PHE A 107 -2.32 3.10 -0.43
N THR A 108 -1.40 2.44 0.27
CA THR A 108 -1.26 2.57 1.72
C THR A 108 0.21 2.44 2.12
N GLY A 109 0.51 2.82 3.35
CA GLY A 109 1.86 2.81 3.90
C GLY A 109 1.83 3.13 5.38
N ALA A 110 2.98 3.53 5.91
CA ALA A 110 3.14 3.97 7.28
C ALA A 110 4.22 5.06 7.36
N MET A 111 4.08 5.98 8.31
CA MET A 111 5.10 6.96 8.65
C MET A 111 6.18 6.35 9.53
N LEU A 112 5.84 5.35 10.36
CA LEU A 112 6.78 4.57 11.17
C LEU A 112 6.92 3.12 10.68
N PRO A 113 8.13 2.52 10.77
CA PRO A 113 8.31 1.10 10.49
C PRO A 113 7.44 0.22 11.38
N MET A 114 6.83 -0.83 10.81
CA MET A 114 6.02 -1.77 11.59
C MET A 114 6.82 -2.49 12.67
N SER A 115 8.11 -2.72 12.43
CA SER A 115 9.04 -3.30 13.41
C SER A 115 9.21 -2.44 14.66
N ILE A 116 8.94 -1.13 14.56
CA ILE A 116 9.00 -0.18 15.68
C ILE A 116 7.60 0.03 16.25
N ASN A 117 6.61 0.33 15.40
CA ASN A 117 5.23 0.53 15.81
C ASN A 117 4.27 0.05 14.72
N LYS A 118 3.59 -1.07 14.99
CA LYS A 118 2.64 -1.68 14.06
C LYS A 118 1.27 -1.02 14.02
N VAL A 119 0.92 -0.17 14.99
CA VAL A 119 -0.47 0.35 15.13
C VAL A 119 -0.89 1.16 13.91
N GLU A 120 -0.05 2.09 13.46
CA GLU A 120 -0.36 2.97 12.32
C GLU A 120 -0.53 2.17 11.02
N ALA A 121 0.43 1.30 10.71
CA ALA A 121 0.41 0.46 9.52
C ALA A 121 -0.80 -0.48 9.52
N THR A 122 -1.10 -1.12 10.65
CA THR A 122 -2.28 -1.98 10.81
C THR A 122 -3.57 -1.20 10.63
N LEU A 123 -3.68 0.01 11.20
CA LEU A 123 -4.82 0.89 11.03
C LEU A 123 -5.04 1.22 9.54
N ASN A 124 -3.99 1.71 8.87
CA ASN A 124 -4.04 2.13 7.47
C ASN A 124 -4.42 0.96 6.54
N PHE A 125 -3.86 -0.23 6.79
CA PHE A 125 -4.13 -1.43 5.99
C PHE A 125 -5.53 -2.00 6.25
N ALA A 126 -5.95 -2.12 7.52
CA ALA A 126 -7.28 -2.58 7.88
C ALA A 126 -8.37 -1.67 7.31
N GLN A 127 -8.12 -0.37 7.29
CA GLN A 127 -9.02 0.60 6.68
C GLN A 127 -9.14 0.39 5.16
N ALA A 128 -8.04 0.09 4.46
CA ALA A 128 -8.05 -0.24 3.04
C ALA A 128 -8.89 -1.50 2.76
N ILE A 129 -8.74 -2.55 3.57
CA ILE A 129 -9.57 -3.76 3.49
C ILE A 129 -11.05 -3.40 3.67
N GLY A 130 -11.40 -2.63 4.71
CA GLY A 130 -12.78 -2.24 4.99
C GLY A 130 -13.41 -1.46 3.82
N PHE A 131 -12.66 -0.55 3.22
CA PHE A 131 -13.11 0.21 2.05
C PHE A 131 -13.38 -0.69 0.84
N LEU A 132 -12.50 -1.65 0.54
CA LEU A 132 -12.69 -2.62 -0.56
C LEU A 132 -13.86 -3.60 -0.36
N ASN A 133 -14.35 -3.78 0.87
CA ASN A 133 -15.53 -4.58 1.16
C ASN A 133 -16.85 -3.81 0.99
N SER A 134 -16.79 -2.54 0.60
CA SER A 134 -17.97 -1.70 0.35
C SER A 134 -18.23 -1.55 -1.15
N THR A 135 -19.43 -1.12 -1.54
CA THR A 135 -19.74 -0.78 -2.94
C THR A 135 -19.06 0.54 -3.30
N ILE A 136 -17.97 0.47 -4.07
CA ILE A 136 -17.14 1.61 -4.44
C ILE A 136 -16.95 1.68 -5.95
N LYS A 137 -16.66 2.88 -6.46
CA LYS A 137 -16.34 3.06 -7.87
C LYS A 137 -14.87 2.73 -8.11
N ASN A 138 -14.60 2.17 -9.28
CA ASN A 138 -13.25 2.02 -9.80
C ASN A 138 -12.49 3.36 -9.74
N GLY A 139 -11.20 3.27 -9.44
CA GLY A 139 -10.34 4.42 -9.25
C GLY A 139 -9.17 4.14 -8.31
N VAL A 140 -8.34 5.16 -8.15
CA VAL A 140 -7.16 5.11 -7.28
C VAL A 140 -7.41 5.93 -6.01
N TYR A 141 -7.19 5.29 -4.87
CA TYR A 141 -7.41 5.83 -3.54
C TYR A 141 -6.14 5.75 -2.71
N VAL A 142 -6.09 6.52 -1.62
CA VAL A 142 -5.06 6.43 -0.58
C VAL A 142 -5.76 6.14 0.74
N SER A 143 -5.22 5.21 1.53
CA SER A 143 -5.66 4.87 2.89
C SER A 143 -4.54 5.17 3.88
N MET A 144 -4.68 6.29 4.61
CA MET A 144 -3.71 6.79 5.59
C MET A 144 -4.44 7.58 6.69
N HIS A 145 -3.96 7.45 7.93
CA HIS A 145 -4.36 8.28 9.08
C HIS A 145 -5.88 8.35 9.30
N GLY A 146 -6.56 7.21 9.21
CA GLY A 146 -8.00 7.13 9.46
C GLY A 146 -8.88 7.65 8.31
N SER A 147 -8.32 7.93 7.13
CA SER A 147 -9.09 8.32 5.93
C SER A 147 -8.77 7.46 4.71
N VAL A 148 -9.81 7.12 3.93
CA VAL A 148 -9.67 6.60 2.56
C VAL A 148 -10.35 7.57 1.60
N LYS A 149 -9.58 8.16 0.69
CA LYS A 149 -10.10 9.06 -0.35
C LYS A 149 -9.39 8.85 -1.67
N ASN A 150 -9.96 9.39 -2.74
CA ASN A 150 -9.26 9.48 -4.02
C ASN A 150 -7.88 10.11 -3.78
N TYR A 151 -6.84 9.61 -4.45
CA TYR A 151 -5.45 10.03 -4.19
C TYR A 151 -5.20 11.53 -4.36
N LYS A 152 -6.04 12.22 -5.13
CA LYS A 152 -5.99 13.68 -5.31
C LYS A 152 -6.44 14.45 -4.07
N ASN A 153 -7.20 13.81 -3.18
CA ASN A 153 -7.91 14.44 -2.06
C ASN A 153 -7.32 14.10 -0.68
N LEU A 154 -6.25 13.30 -0.62
CA LEU A 154 -5.57 12.91 0.61
C LEU A 154 -4.06 12.96 0.38
N ILE A 155 -3.42 14.00 0.88
CA ILE A 155 -2.05 14.38 0.50
C ILE A 155 -1.14 14.40 1.73
N LYS A 156 0.11 13.95 1.57
CA LYS A 156 1.15 14.07 2.59
C LYS A 156 1.54 15.52 2.80
N ASN A 157 1.20 16.08 3.95
CA ASN A 157 1.84 17.26 4.48
C ASN A 157 3.23 16.86 5.00
N ARG A 158 4.29 17.34 4.34
CA ARG A 158 5.67 16.99 4.66
C ARG A 158 6.19 17.67 5.93
N GLU A 159 5.70 18.86 6.25
CA GLU A 159 6.09 19.59 7.46
C GLU A 159 5.55 18.90 8.72
N LEU A 160 4.31 18.42 8.66
CA LEU A 160 3.66 17.73 9.77
C LEU A 160 3.92 16.22 9.79
N GLY A 161 4.40 15.65 8.69
CA GLY A 161 4.53 14.20 8.53
C GLY A 161 3.18 13.49 8.56
N GLN A 162 2.12 14.10 8.00
CA GLN A 162 0.76 13.58 8.09
C GLN A 162 0.04 13.58 6.75
N PHE A 163 -0.82 12.60 6.51
CA PHE A 163 -1.79 12.65 5.42
C PHE A 163 -3.04 13.39 5.86
N LEU A 164 -3.39 14.45 5.14
CA LEU A 164 -4.52 15.32 5.45
C LEU A 164 -5.41 15.49 4.21
N ASN A 165 -6.69 15.79 4.45
CA ASN A 165 -7.62 16.12 3.37
C ASN A 165 -7.16 17.40 2.66
N SER A 166 -7.15 17.40 1.33
CA SER A 166 -6.92 18.60 0.51
C SER A 166 -8.18 19.46 0.38
#